data_AF-A0A2V8GB77-F1
#
_entry.id   AF-A0A2V8GB77-F1
#
_cell.length_a   1.000
_cell.length_b   1.000
_cell.length_c   1.000
_cell.angle_alpha   90.00
_cell.angle_beta   90.00
_cell.angle_gamma   90.00
#
_symmetry.space_group_name_H-M   'P 1'
#
loop_
_entity.id
_entity.type
_entity.pdbx_description
1 polymer ?
#
loop_
_entity_poly.entity_id
_entity_poly.type
_entity_poly.pdbx_seq_one_letter_code
_entity_poly.pdbx_strand_id
1 'polypeptide(L)'
;MRDRLSAALDDFEPSAIHENEHGDVWRVFFRTPEQRDAARVRVTSELPLLLTSPIDVADEDWARRSQADLRAIDVGGLIVAPPWDSRQSKPVIVIEPSMGFGTGHHATTRLCLRLMQRLDLRGARAVDVGTGSGVLALAAWKLGASDVVAVDNDPDAL
;
A
#
# COMPACT_ATOMS: atom_id res chain seq x y z
N MET A 1 28.52 -15.50 9.01
CA MET A 1 27.68 -15.04 10.14
C MET A 1 26.28 -14.68 9.66
N ARG A 2 26.17 -13.84 8.61
CA ARG A 2 24.94 -13.53 7.87
C ARG A 2 24.03 -14.74 7.59
N ASP A 3 24.54 -15.75 6.91
CA ASP A 3 23.73 -16.91 6.48
C ASP A 3 23.19 -17.72 7.65
N ARG A 4 23.95 -17.80 8.76
CA ARG A 4 23.52 -18.48 9.98
C ARG A 4 22.44 -17.70 10.72
N LEU A 5 22.53 -16.37 10.75
CA LEU A 5 21.50 -15.52 11.34
C LEU A 5 20.21 -15.58 10.50
N SER A 6 20.32 -15.53 9.17
CA SER A 6 19.16 -15.68 8.29
C SER A 6 18.46 -17.02 8.49
N ALA A 7 19.23 -18.13 8.54
CA ALA A 7 18.68 -19.46 8.78
C ALA A 7 18.01 -19.59 10.17
N ALA A 8 18.59 -18.98 11.21
CA ALA A 8 18.01 -19.01 12.55
C ALA A 8 16.71 -18.20 12.69
N LEU A 9 16.46 -17.26 11.75
CA LEU A 9 15.29 -16.39 11.74
C LEU A 9 14.18 -16.89 10.80
N ASP A 10 14.51 -17.72 9.81
CA ASP A 10 13.60 -18.15 8.73
C ASP A 10 12.35 -18.86 9.27
N ASP A 11 12.52 -19.71 10.28
CA ASP A 11 11.44 -20.45 10.97
C ASP A 11 10.39 -19.56 11.65
N PHE A 12 10.65 -18.25 11.80
CA PHE A 12 9.82 -17.33 12.57
C PHE A 12 9.11 -16.26 11.71
N GLU A 13 9.18 -16.39 10.39
CA GLU A 13 8.46 -15.56 9.41
C GLU A 13 8.60 -14.04 9.66
N PRO A 14 9.83 -13.49 9.62
CA PRO A 14 10.02 -12.05 9.79
C PRO A 14 9.33 -11.27 8.67
N SER A 15 8.61 -10.21 9.05
CA SER A 15 7.92 -9.31 8.10
C SER A 15 8.89 -8.48 7.27
N ALA A 16 10.04 -8.12 7.86
CA ALA A 16 11.10 -7.36 7.20
C ALA A 16 12.43 -7.53 7.96
N ILE A 17 13.54 -7.39 7.23
CA ILE A 17 14.89 -7.36 7.80
C ILE A 17 15.62 -6.17 7.19
N HIS A 18 16.07 -5.24 8.03
CA HIS A 18 16.87 -4.10 7.63
C HIS A 18 18.27 -4.21 8.24
N GLU A 19 19.27 -4.08 7.39
CA GLU A 19 20.67 -4.06 7.78
C GLU A 19 21.25 -2.66 7.52
N ASN A 20 22.12 -2.19 8.42
CA ASN A 20 22.82 -0.94 8.20
C ASN A 20 23.95 -1.10 7.16
N GLU A 21 24.49 0.02 6.66
CA GLU A 21 25.53 0.01 5.61
C GLU A 21 26.82 -0.72 6.00
N HIS A 22 27.11 -0.81 7.31
CA HIS A 22 28.31 -1.44 7.86
C HIS A 22 28.11 -2.94 8.16
N GLY A 23 26.87 -3.43 8.09
CA GLY A 23 26.50 -4.84 8.27
C GLY A 23 26.62 -5.40 9.69
N ASP A 24 26.83 -4.53 10.68
CA ASP A 24 27.01 -4.88 12.09
C ASP A 24 25.71 -4.77 12.90
N VAL A 25 24.70 -4.05 12.39
CA VAL A 25 23.39 -3.90 13.05
C VAL A 25 22.25 -4.37 12.15
N TRP A 26 21.44 -5.26 12.72
CA TRP A 26 20.28 -5.87 12.08
C TRP A 26 19.02 -5.50 12.84
N ARG A 27 18.01 -5.00 12.13
CA ARG A 27 16.65 -4.80 12.63
C ARG A 27 15.73 -5.79 11.95
N VAL A 28 15.15 -6.69 12.75
CA VAL A 28 14.23 -7.73 12.28
C VAL A 28 12.85 -7.41 12.83
N PHE A 29 11.87 -7.31 11.94
CA PHE A 29 10.49 -6.96 12.26
C PHE A 29 9.63 -8.22 12.24
N PHE A 30 8.75 -8.36 13.24
CA PHE A 30 7.82 -9.48 13.37
C PHE A 30 6.40 -8.93 13.53
N ARG A 31 5.39 -9.71 13.15
CA ARG A 31 3.98 -9.28 13.28
C ARG A 31 3.50 -9.30 14.72
N THR A 32 4.06 -10.19 15.55
CA THR A 32 3.68 -10.27 16.96
C THR A 32 4.90 -10.30 17.90
N PRO A 33 4.72 -9.83 19.15
CA PRO A 33 5.75 -9.95 20.19
C PRO A 33 6.19 -11.39 20.44
N GLU A 34 5.29 -12.36 20.33
CA GLU A 34 5.57 -13.79 20.58
C GLU A 34 6.54 -14.35 19.52
N GLN A 35 6.32 -14.02 18.24
CA GLN A 35 7.22 -14.41 17.15
C GLN A 35 8.61 -13.81 17.35
N ARG A 36 8.68 -12.51 17.66
CA ARG A 36 9.93 -11.81 17.95
C ARG A 36 10.67 -12.45 19.11
N ASP A 37 9.97 -12.74 20.20
CA ASP A 37 10.58 -13.23 21.43
C ASP A 37 11.08 -14.66 21.26
N ALA A 38 10.34 -15.51 20.55
CA ALA A 38 10.80 -16.86 20.20
C ALA A 38 12.03 -16.83 19.27
N ALA A 39 12.02 -15.97 18.24
CA ALA A 39 13.16 -15.78 17.35
C ALA A 39 14.39 -15.28 18.11
N ARG A 40 14.22 -14.32 19.03
CA ARG A 40 15.30 -13.82 19.90
C ARG A 40 15.93 -14.95 20.70
N VAL A 41 15.12 -15.77 21.37
CA VAL A 41 15.62 -16.91 22.15
C VAL A 41 16.46 -17.84 21.29
N ARG A 42 16.01 -18.13 20.06
CA ARG A 42 16.78 -18.97 19.13
C ARG A 42 18.10 -18.33 18.75
N VAL A 43 18.08 -17.06 18.33
CA VAL A 43 19.29 -16.34 17.91
C VAL A 43 20.31 -16.24 19.04
N THR A 44 19.88 -15.91 20.26
CA THR A 44 20.77 -15.84 21.42
C THR A 44 21.38 -17.22 21.75
N SER A 45 20.63 -18.31 21.54
CA SER A 45 21.14 -19.67 21.76
C SER A 45 22.14 -20.12 20.69
N GLU A 46 21.88 -19.83 19.42
CA GLU A 46 22.74 -20.29 18.30
C GLU A 46 23.93 -19.36 18.04
N LEU A 47 23.80 -18.07 18.38
CA LEU A 47 24.76 -17.01 18.12
C LEU A 47 24.98 -16.17 19.40
N PRO A 48 25.61 -16.74 20.44
CA PRO A 48 25.73 -16.11 21.76
C PRO A 48 26.61 -14.84 21.79
N LEU A 49 27.35 -14.58 20.70
CA LEU A 49 28.16 -13.36 20.54
C LEU A 49 27.35 -12.16 20.05
N LEU A 50 26.10 -12.36 19.60
CA LEU A 50 25.23 -11.28 19.17
C LEU A 50 24.52 -10.64 20.37
N LEU A 51 24.54 -9.32 20.42
CA LEU A 51 23.72 -8.56 21.35
C LEU A 51 22.32 -8.37 20.74
N THR A 52 21.31 -8.93 21.39
CA THR A 52 19.91 -8.80 20.97
C THR A 52 19.14 -7.91 21.93
N SER A 53 18.35 -6.97 21.41
CA SER A 53 17.46 -6.14 22.23
C SER A 53 16.05 -6.11 21.60
N PRO A 54 15.00 -6.57 22.30
CA PRO A 54 13.64 -6.40 21.81
C PRO A 54 13.19 -4.96 21.97
N ILE A 55 12.46 -4.48 20.97
CA ILE A 55 11.80 -3.18 21.01
C ILE A 55 10.35 -3.45 20.64
N ASP A 56 9.43 -3.11 21.54
CA ASP A 56 8.02 -2.96 21.19
C ASP A 56 7.90 -1.65 20.42
N VAL A 57 7.77 -1.78 19.10
CA VAL A 57 7.34 -0.66 18.28
C VAL A 57 5.83 -0.76 18.30
N ALA A 58 5.15 0.30 18.74
CA ALA A 58 3.71 0.38 18.47
C ALA A 58 3.52 0.19 16.96
N ASP A 59 2.37 -0.29 16.51
CA ASP A 59 1.94 0.00 15.15
C ASP A 59 1.76 1.53 15.07
N GLU A 60 2.89 2.23 15.00
CA GLU A 60 2.94 3.63 14.68
C GLU A 60 2.31 3.68 13.30
N ASP A 61 1.26 4.47 13.22
CA ASP A 61 0.43 4.81 12.07
C ASP A 61 1.30 5.44 10.94
N TRP A 62 2.47 4.91 10.62
CA TRP A 62 3.35 5.35 9.55
C TRP A 62 2.57 5.28 8.24
N ALA A 63 1.80 4.21 8.03
CA ALA A 63 0.91 4.04 6.89
C ALA A 63 -0.14 5.16 6.88
N ARG A 64 -0.81 5.42 8.01
CA ARG A 64 -1.82 6.47 8.12
C ARG A 64 -1.26 7.89 8.04
N ARG A 65 -0.04 8.15 8.54
CA ARG A 65 0.65 9.44 8.43
C ARG A 65 1.10 9.69 7.00
N SER A 66 1.70 8.68 6.36
CA SER A 66 2.02 8.72 4.93
C SER A 66 0.77 8.87 4.07
N GLN A 67 -0.35 8.27 4.47
CA GLN A 67 -1.65 8.45 3.83
C GLN A 67 -2.21 9.86 4.06
N ALA A 68 -2.16 10.40 5.28
CA ALA A 68 -2.67 11.74 5.61
C ALA A 68 -1.94 12.87 4.86
N ASP A 69 -0.69 12.64 4.48
CA ASP A 69 0.12 13.57 3.68
C ASP A 69 -0.17 13.50 2.17
N LEU A 70 -1.02 12.56 1.72
CA LEU A 70 -1.43 12.48 0.31
C LEU A 70 -2.18 13.75 -0.10
N ARG A 71 -1.94 14.14 -1.36
CA ARG A 71 -2.51 15.35 -1.98
C ARG A 71 -3.32 14.98 -3.20
N ALA A 72 -4.14 15.92 -3.64
CA ALA A 72 -4.82 15.83 -4.92
C ALA A 72 -3.81 15.67 -6.07
N ILE A 73 -4.14 14.78 -7.00
CA ILE A 73 -3.37 14.52 -8.21
C ILE A 73 -4.19 14.94 -9.42
N ASP A 74 -3.62 15.86 -10.20
CA ASP A 74 -4.14 16.23 -11.51
C ASP A 74 -3.81 15.16 -12.55
N VAL A 75 -4.85 14.55 -13.12
CA VAL A 75 -4.74 13.56 -14.19
C VAL A 75 -5.30 14.09 -15.52
N GLY A 76 -5.49 15.41 -15.68
CA GLY A 76 -5.96 16.06 -16.89
C GLY A 76 -7.26 16.84 -16.65
N GLY A 77 -8.34 16.41 -17.29
CA GLY A 77 -9.71 16.89 -17.06
C GLY A 77 -10.34 16.37 -15.76
N LEU A 78 -9.67 15.46 -15.05
CA LEU A 78 -10.09 14.93 -13.76
C LEU A 78 -9.00 15.13 -12.70
N ILE A 79 -9.41 15.18 -11.44
CA ILE A 79 -8.53 15.13 -10.28
C ILE A 79 -8.89 13.91 -9.43
N VAL A 80 -7.87 13.19 -8.93
CA VAL A 80 -8.04 12.18 -7.88
C VAL A 80 -7.54 12.79 -6.58
N ALA A 81 -8.36 12.79 -5.53
CA ALA A 81 -8.00 13.43 -4.26
C ALA A 81 -8.43 12.60 -3.06
N PRO A 82 -7.70 12.70 -1.94
CA PRO A 82 -8.23 12.26 -0.65
C PRO A 82 -9.34 13.20 -0.16
N PRO A 83 -10.17 12.78 0.81
CA PRO A 83 -11.29 13.58 1.31
C PRO A 83 -10.89 14.98 1.78
N TRP A 84 -9.72 15.09 2.44
CA TRP A 84 -9.21 16.35 2.99
C TRP A 84 -8.63 17.32 1.94
N ASP A 85 -8.45 16.90 0.69
CA ASP A 85 -7.95 17.75 -0.42
C ASP A 85 -8.92 17.74 -1.63
N SER A 86 -10.21 17.50 -1.37
CA SER A 86 -11.24 17.30 -2.40
C SER A 86 -11.80 18.58 -3.03
N ARG A 87 -11.52 19.77 -2.46
CA ARG A 87 -12.03 21.05 -2.98
C ARG A 87 -11.17 21.56 -4.13
N GLN A 88 -11.57 21.23 -5.36
CA GLN A 88 -10.80 21.56 -6.57
C GLN A 88 -11.66 22.21 -7.65
N SER A 89 -11.03 22.88 -8.61
CA SER A 89 -11.69 23.60 -9.72
C SER A 89 -12.12 22.70 -10.89
N LYS A 90 -11.73 21.42 -10.88
CA LYS A 90 -12.06 20.40 -11.89
C LYS A 90 -12.91 19.29 -11.26
N PRO A 91 -13.60 18.45 -12.05
CA PRO A 91 -14.28 17.28 -11.52
C PRO A 91 -13.31 16.38 -10.73
N VAL A 92 -13.71 16.04 -9.51
CA VAL A 92 -12.89 15.26 -8.56
C VAL A 92 -13.46 13.87 -8.35
N ILE A 93 -12.59 12.87 -8.32
CA ILE A 93 -12.83 11.54 -7.78
C ILE A 93 -12.20 11.50 -6.38
N VAL A 94 -13.02 11.34 -5.36
CA VAL A 94 -12.54 11.26 -3.98
C VAL A 94 -12.32 9.80 -3.64
N ILE A 95 -11.10 9.45 -3.22
CA ILE A 95 -10.71 8.10 -2.81
C ILE A 95 -10.15 8.21 -1.40
N GLU A 96 -10.72 7.43 -0.46
CA GLU A 96 -10.14 7.27 0.86
C GLU A 96 -8.82 6.49 0.71
N PRO A 97 -7.69 7.01 1.18
CA PRO A 97 -6.47 6.23 1.17
C PRO A 97 -6.61 5.03 2.11
N SER A 98 -6.48 3.83 1.56
CA SER A 98 -6.44 2.59 2.33
C SER A 98 -5.11 1.87 2.09
N MET A 99 -4.92 0.73 2.75
CA MET A 99 -3.83 -0.20 2.45
C MET A 99 -3.98 -0.85 1.06
N GLY A 100 -5.16 -0.71 0.43
CA GLY A 100 -5.46 -1.19 -0.91
C GLY A 100 -4.81 -0.34 -2.01
N PHE A 101 -4.50 -0.97 -3.14
CA PHE A 101 -3.98 -0.32 -4.34
C PHE A 101 -5.04 0.62 -4.95
N GLY A 102 -4.62 1.75 -5.55
CA GLY A 102 -5.52 2.59 -6.36
C GLY A 102 -5.71 4.05 -5.96
N THR A 103 -4.96 4.59 -4.99
CA THR A 103 -5.05 6.01 -4.55
C THR A 103 -4.72 7.08 -5.61
N GLY A 104 -4.50 6.70 -6.88
CA GLY A 104 -4.04 7.58 -7.96
C GLY A 104 -2.56 7.95 -7.92
N HIS A 105 -1.85 7.63 -6.82
CA HIS A 105 -0.43 7.95 -6.64
C HIS A 105 0.52 6.98 -7.37
N HIS A 106 0.01 5.85 -7.86
CA HIS A 106 0.77 4.94 -8.73
C HIS A 106 0.79 5.43 -10.19
N ALA A 107 1.94 5.29 -10.85
CA ALA A 107 2.14 5.74 -12.22
C ALA A 107 1.20 5.05 -13.22
N THR A 108 0.89 3.77 -12.99
CA THR A 108 -0.04 2.98 -13.81
C THR A 108 -1.46 3.53 -13.75
N THR A 109 -1.98 3.82 -12.54
CA THR A 109 -3.31 4.42 -12.35
C THR A 109 -3.44 5.77 -13.07
N ARG A 110 -2.43 6.65 -12.94
CA ARG A 110 -2.43 7.94 -13.66
C ARG A 110 -2.46 7.79 -15.17
N LEU A 111 -1.71 6.82 -15.70
CA LEU A 111 -1.67 6.55 -17.13
C LEU A 111 -3.04 6.09 -17.63
N CYS A 112 -3.67 5.12 -16.96
CA CYS A 112 -5.01 4.65 -17.29
C CYS A 112 -6.04 5.78 -17.26
N LEU A 113 -6.07 6.59 -16.19
CA LEU A 113 -6.98 7.73 -16.07
C LEU A 113 -6.79 8.75 -17.21
N ARG A 114 -5.55 9.05 -17.60
CA ARG A 114 -5.25 9.94 -18.74
C ARG A 114 -5.70 9.35 -20.07
N LEU A 115 -5.56 8.04 -20.26
CA LEU A 115 -6.00 7.35 -21.48
C LEU A 115 -7.53 7.29 -21.58
N MET A 116 -8.23 7.02 -20.48
CA MET A 116 -9.69 6.97 -20.44
C MET A 116 -10.34 8.28 -20.88
N GLN A 117 -9.72 9.41 -20.53
CA GLN A 117 -10.19 10.74 -20.95
C GLN A 117 -10.09 11.01 -22.46
N ARG A 118 -9.43 10.12 -23.22
CA ARG A 118 -9.37 10.17 -24.69
C ARG A 118 -10.40 9.25 -25.35
N LEU A 119 -11.13 8.46 -24.56
CA LEU A 119 -12.18 7.57 -25.03
C LEU A 119 -13.54 8.27 -24.97
N ASP A 120 -14.44 7.97 -25.91
CA ASP A 120 -15.84 8.37 -25.79
C ASP A 120 -16.60 7.32 -24.97
N LEU A 121 -16.85 7.63 -23.70
CA LEU A 121 -17.55 6.73 -22.79
C LEU A 121 -19.04 7.06 -22.65
N ARG A 122 -19.56 8.07 -23.37
CA ARG A 122 -20.96 8.49 -23.24
C ARG A 122 -21.92 7.36 -23.62
N GLY A 123 -22.72 6.92 -22.65
CA GLY A 123 -23.66 5.80 -22.84
C GLY A 123 -22.99 4.42 -22.94
N ALA A 124 -21.68 4.34 -22.71
CA ALA A 124 -20.97 3.07 -22.74
C ALA A 124 -21.25 2.23 -21.48
N ARG A 125 -21.05 0.93 -21.61
CA ARG A 125 -21.00 0.00 -20.48
C ARG A 125 -19.53 -0.34 -20.21
N ALA A 126 -19.11 -0.27 -18.96
CA ALA A 126 -17.73 -0.52 -18.56
C ALA A 126 -17.65 -1.60 -17.48
N VAL A 127 -16.55 -2.36 -17.48
CA VAL A 127 -16.19 -3.28 -16.41
C VAL A 127 -14.77 -2.96 -15.94
N ASP A 128 -14.59 -2.85 -14.63
CA ASP A 128 -13.31 -2.62 -13.96
C ASP A 128 -12.96 -3.87 -13.15
N VAL A 129 -11.93 -4.61 -13.59
CA VAL A 129 -11.55 -5.91 -13.04
C VAL A 129 -10.25 -5.76 -12.25
N GLY A 130 -10.28 -6.13 -10.96
CA GLY A 130 -9.23 -5.76 -10.01
C GLY A 130 -9.36 -4.27 -9.67
N THR A 131 -10.58 -3.86 -9.32
CA THR A 131 -10.93 -2.45 -9.16
C THR A 131 -10.19 -1.76 -8.02
N GLY A 132 -9.72 -2.52 -7.02
CA GLY A 132 -9.07 -2.01 -5.83
C GLY A 132 -9.90 -0.90 -5.21
N SER A 133 -9.34 0.31 -5.15
CA SER A 133 -10.04 1.49 -4.64
C SER A 133 -11.25 1.97 -5.48
N GLY A 134 -11.56 1.37 -6.62
CA GLY A 134 -12.68 1.79 -7.48
C GLY A 134 -12.39 3.00 -8.38
N VAL A 135 -11.14 3.49 -8.42
CA VAL A 135 -10.83 4.79 -9.04
C VAL A 135 -11.09 4.82 -10.55
N LEU A 136 -10.86 3.70 -11.25
CA LEU A 136 -11.11 3.63 -12.70
C LEU A 136 -12.60 3.48 -12.99
N ALA A 137 -13.32 2.65 -12.22
CA ALA A 137 -14.78 2.57 -12.29
C ALA A 137 -15.45 3.95 -12.10
N LEU A 138 -15.06 4.69 -11.07
CA LEU A 138 -15.58 6.04 -10.81
C LEU A 138 -15.21 7.02 -11.93
N ALA A 139 -14.02 6.89 -12.52
CA ALA A 139 -13.63 7.69 -13.67
C ALA A 139 -14.50 7.38 -14.90
N ALA A 140 -14.75 6.10 -15.20
CA ALA A 140 -15.61 5.70 -16.32
C ALA A 140 -17.01 6.30 -16.18
N TRP A 141 -17.59 6.22 -14.98
CA TRP A 141 -18.88 6.82 -14.68
C TRP A 141 -18.88 8.34 -14.88
N LYS A 142 -17.89 9.05 -14.34
CA LYS A 142 -17.75 10.52 -14.52
C LYS A 142 -17.51 10.95 -15.97
N LEU A 143 -16.91 10.09 -16.78
CA LEU A 143 -16.67 10.33 -18.21
C LEU A 143 -17.89 9.99 -19.08
N GLY A 144 -19.00 9.54 -18.49
CA GLY A 144 -20.30 9.41 -19.15
C GLY A 144 -20.76 7.97 -19.40
N ALA A 145 -20.08 6.95 -18.87
CA ALA A 145 -20.57 5.58 -18.94
C ALA A 145 -21.94 5.47 -18.25
N SER A 146 -22.89 4.78 -18.90
CA SER A 146 -24.25 4.59 -18.37
C SER A 146 -24.36 3.43 -17.39
N ASP A 147 -23.41 2.49 -17.44
CA ASP A 147 -23.38 1.28 -16.61
C ASP A 147 -21.92 0.93 -16.32
N VAL A 148 -21.56 0.78 -15.05
CA VAL A 148 -20.19 0.45 -14.64
C VAL A 148 -20.25 -0.66 -13.60
N VAL A 149 -19.60 -1.78 -13.90
CA VAL A 149 -19.43 -2.90 -12.98
C VAL A 149 -17.99 -2.93 -12.50
N ALA A 150 -17.78 -2.94 -11.19
CA ALA A 150 -16.47 -3.02 -10.58
C ALA A 150 -16.38 -4.33 -9.79
N VAL A 151 -15.30 -5.09 -9.98
CA VAL A 151 -15.08 -6.37 -9.30
C VAL A 151 -13.66 -6.47 -8.78
N ASP A 152 -13.52 -7.04 -7.59
CA ASP A 152 -12.25 -7.42 -6.99
C ASP A 152 -12.38 -8.81 -6.34
N ASN A 153 -11.25 -9.51 -6.20
CA ASN A 153 -11.19 -10.74 -5.43
C ASN A 153 -10.69 -10.50 -4.00
N ASP A 154 -10.16 -9.32 -3.71
CA ASP A 154 -9.80 -8.87 -2.37
C ASP A 154 -11.05 -8.37 -1.63
N PRO A 155 -11.46 -9.01 -0.52
CA PRO A 155 -12.59 -8.54 0.29
C PRO A 155 -12.38 -7.14 0.87
N ASP A 156 -11.13 -6.72 1.07
CA ASP A 156 -10.81 -5.41 1.64
C ASP A 156 -10.98 -4.27 0.61
N ALA A 157 -11.21 -4.60 -0.67
CA ALA A 157 -11.44 -3.66 -1.76
C ALA A 157 -12.94 -3.38 -2.05
N LEU A 158 -13.87 -4.15 -1.47
CA LEU A 158 -15.30 -4.14 -1.80
C LEU A 158 -16.20 -3.54 -0.70
#